data_AF-A0A1F9UXJ9-F1
#
_entry.id   AF-A0A1F9UXJ9-F1
#
_cell.length_a   1.000
_cell.length_b   1.000
_cell.length_c   1.000
_cell.angle_alpha   90.00
_cell.angle_beta   90.00
_cell.angle_gamma   90.00
#
_symmetry.space_group_name_H-M   'P 1'
#
loop_
_entity.id
_entity.type
_entity.pdbx_description
1 polymer ?
#
loop_
_entity_poly.entity_id
_entity_poly.type
_entity_poly.pdbx_seq_one_letter_code
_entity_poly.pdbx_strand_id
1 'polypeptide(L)'
;MAPTKMAAAAWYQDGVLSFNEKLIEQYVKSQGRTLDDLGRDPKLLESLIRENVHVFVHEATHHRQDVWGKSQGLPHYGGEAAEKEAMMVEALFVLQKEHQDPSYARFLDDAQDRSILARMALGQSRRLQKDRADWFGESEMARCFPGGLSISGQVWSNGFAAPIQRELTRRARLPEAERRALEDARRFQESYASMDDVRKDIPLVGTKHLEKEFAKHKEAFEKSPDAYAAYMKRLRDVTELTDRRLDELDLPMQDAVPSPI
;
A
#
# COMPACT_ATOMS: atom_id res chain seq x y z
N MET A 1 18.19 4.98 -19.45
CA MET A 1 18.27 4.10 -18.27
C MET A 1 16.90 3.52 -18.03
N ALA A 2 16.77 2.20 -17.86
CA ALA A 2 15.49 1.61 -17.46
C ALA A 2 15.18 2.01 -16.01
N PRO A 3 13.97 2.49 -15.70
CA PRO A 3 13.60 2.82 -14.32
C PRO A 3 13.68 1.55 -13.49
N THR A 4 14.53 1.57 -12.46
CA THR A 4 14.61 0.50 -11.47
C THR A 4 13.25 0.42 -10.80
N LYS A 5 12.62 -0.75 -10.79
CA LYS A 5 11.39 -1.00 -10.03
C LYS A 5 11.67 -0.68 -8.57
N MET A 6 11.29 0.50 -8.09
CA MET A 6 11.32 0.82 -6.66
C MET A 6 10.21 0.03 -6.00
N ALA A 7 10.58 -0.96 -5.18
CA ALA A 7 9.63 -1.90 -4.58
C ALA A 7 8.77 -1.27 -3.47
N ALA A 8 9.18 -0.14 -2.89
CA ALA A 8 8.39 0.76 -2.05
C ALA A 8 9.25 2.01 -1.74
N ALA A 9 8.62 3.18 -1.63
CA ALA A 9 9.32 4.42 -1.28
C ALA A 9 9.54 4.58 0.23
N ALA A 10 8.53 4.20 1.00
CA ALA A 10 8.52 4.10 2.45
C ALA A 10 7.62 2.94 2.87
N TRP A 11 7.66 2.58 4.15
CA TRP A 11 6.67 1.69 4.75
C TRP A 11 6.52 2.02 6.23
N TYR A 12 5.31 1.84 6.74
CA TYR A 12 5.00 1.94 8.16
C TYR A 12 4.87 0.55 8.81
N GLN A 13 5.60 0.34 9.91
CA GLN A 13 5.46 -0.85 10.73
C GLN A 13 5.67 -0.51 12.22
N ASP A 14 4.74 -0.92 13.09
CA ASP A 14 4.87 -0.87 14.55
C ASP A 14 5.30 0.49 15.14
N GLY A 15 4.75 1.60 14.65
CA GLY A 15 5.13 2.94 15.14
C GLY A 15 6.29 3.57 14.37
N VAL A 16 6.91 2.83 13.47
CA VAL A 16 8.12 3.24 12.76
C VAL A 16 7.80 3.46 11.29
N LEU A 17 8.02 4.69 10.84
CA LEU A 17 8.06 5.01 9.42
C LEU A 17 9.49 4.85 8.92
N SER A 18 9.66 3.95 7.95
CA SER A 18 10.95 3.64 7.33
C SER A 18 10.96 4.15 5.90
N PHE A 19 12.07 4.73 5.47
CA PHE A 19 12.29 5.17 4.09
C PHE A 19 13.31 4.28 3.41
N ASN A 20 13.15 4.10 2.10
CA ASN A 20 14.13 3.40 1.31
C ASN A 20 15.44 4.21 1.27
N GLU A 21 16.53 3.60 1.74
CA GLU A 21 17.86 4.22 1.75
C GLU A 21 18.26 4.74 0.36
N LYS A 22 17.90 4.03 -0.72
CA LYS A 22 18.22 4.46 -2.09
C LYS A 22 17.52 5.76 -2.46
N LEU A 23 16.32 6.02 -1.94
CA LEU A 23 15.61 7.28 -2.18
C LEU A 23 16.31 8.45 -1.49
N ILE A 24 16.70 8.25 -0.22
CA ILE A 24 17.47 9.23 0.54
C ILE A 24 18.79 9.51 -0.17
N GLU A 25 19.52 8.46 -0.59
CA GLU A 25 20.76 8.61 -1.35
C GLU A 25 20.59 9.36 -2.67
N GLN A 26 19.58 8.99 -3.47
CA GLN A 26 19.31 9.62 -4.76
C GLN A 26 19.01 11.11 -4.61
N TYR A 27 18.18 11.46 -3.63
CA TYR A 27 17.89 12.84 -3.29
C TYR A 27 19.16 13.61 -2.89
N VAL A 28 19.94 13.08 -1.95
CA VAL A 28 21.15 13.75 -1.46
C VAL A 28 22.17 13.94 -2.60
N LYS A 29 22.33 12.93 -3.45
CA LYS A 29 23.20 13.01 -4.65
C LYS A 29 22.68 14.05 -5.66
N SER A 30 21.37 14.19 -5.84
CA SER A 30 20.82 15.19 -6.76
C SER A 30 21.06 16.63 -6.29
N GLN A 31 21.30 16.84 -4.99
CA GLN A 31 21.69 18.13 -4.41
C GLN A 31 23.21 18.38 -4.47
N GLY A 32 23.98 17.47 -5.07
CA GLY A 32 25.45 17.53 -5.08
C GLY A 32 26.07 17.30 -3.69
N ARG A 33 25.38 16.57 -2.81
CA ARG A 33 25.78 16.31 -1.41
C ARG A 33 26.01 14.81 -1.16
N THR A 34 26.48 14.48 0.03
CA THR A 34 26.75 13.12 0.53
C THR A 34 25.84 12.77 1.71
N LEU A 35 25.66 11.48 2.04
CA LEU A 35 24.83 11.09 3.20
C LEU A 35 25.36 11.69 4.51
N ASP A 36 26.68 11.85 4.62
CA ASP A 36 27.36 12.55 5.73
C ASP A 36 26.87 14.00 5.90
N ASP A 37 26.50 14.67 4.81
CA ASP A 37 25.94 16.02 4.86
C ASP A 37 24.56 16.05 5.51
N LEU A 38 23.76 14.99 5.37
CA LEU A 38 22.40 14.94 5.91
C LEU A 38 22.37 15.12 7.43
N GLY A 39 23.35 14.53 8.13
CA GLY A 39 23.48 14.66 9.59
C GLY A 39 24.11 15.97 10.05
N ARG A 40 24.74 16.73 9.15
CA ARG A 40 25.49 17.96 9.48
C ARG A 40 24.78 19.23 9.01
N ASP A 41 23.86 19.13 8.05
CA ASP A 41 23.14 20.24 7.45
C ASP A 41 21.62 20.10 7.69
N PRO A 42 21.09 20.77 8.75
CA PRO A 42 19.66 20.74 9.05
C PRO A 42 18.76 21.19 7.88
N LYS A 43 19.26 22.05 6.97
CA LYS A 43 18.49 22.52 5.82
C LYS A 43 18.36 21.44 4.76
N LEU A 44 19.39 20.60 4.59
CA LEU A 44 19.32 19.45 3.68
C LEU A 44 18.31 18.43 4.19
N LEU A 45 18.30 18.15 5.50
CA LEU A 45 17.30 17.29 6.12
C LEU A 45 15.88 17.86 6.00
N GLU A 46 15.69 19.15 6.27
CA GLU A 46 14.39 19.81 6.12
C GLU A 46 13.89 19.72 4.67
N SER A 47 14.77 19.93 3.70
CA SER A 47 14.44 19.85 2.28
C SER A 47 14.10 18.41 1.85
N LEU A 48 14.82 17.40 2.37
CA LEU A 48 14.48 15.99 2.17
C LEU A 48 13.08 15.66 2.73
N ILE A 49 12.79 16.11 3.96
CA ILE A 49 11.49 15.90 4.59
C ILE A 49 10.39 16.58 3.77
N ARG A 50 10.63 17.82 3.33
CA ARG A 50 9.68 18.58 2.50
C ARG A 50 9.40 17.88 1.17
N GLU A 51 10.40 17.26 0.56
CA GLU A 51 10.23 16.50 -0.69
C GLU A 51 9.40 15.23 -0.51
N ASN A 52 9.41 14.64 0.69
CA ASN A 52 8.75 13.38 0.97
C ASN A 52 7.49 13.53 1.82
N VAL A 53 7.07 14.75 2.17
CA VAL A 53 5.97 15.01 3.11
C VAL A 53 4.65 14.36 2.68
N HIS A 54 4.40 14.23 1.38
CA HIS A 54 3.25 13.51 0.83
C HIS A 54 3.32 11.99 1.12
N VAL A 55 4.51 11.38 1.03
CA VAL A 55 4.74 9.99 1.43
C VAL A 55 4.49 9.80 2.92
N PHE A 56 4.90 10.77 3.77
CA PHE A 56 4.55 10.73 5.19
C PHE A 56 3.03 10.71 5.40
N VAL A 57 2.26 11.48 4.62
CA VAL A 57 0.79 11.49 4.67
C VAL A 57 0.19 10.16 4.21
N HIS A 58 0.74 9.57 3.16
CA HIS A 58 0.36 8.24 2.67
C HIS A 58 0.51 7.17 3.76
N GLU A 59 1.71 7.06 4.33
CA GLU A 59 2.03 6.06 5.35
C GLU A 59 1.32 6.33 6.70
N ALA A 60 1.12 7.60 7.06
CA ALA A 60 0.30 7.96 8.21
C ALA A 60 -1.17 7.56 8.02
N THR A 61 -1.66 7.53 6.78
CA THR A 61 -3.02 7.06 6.47
C THR A 61 -3.13 5.55 6.68
N HIS A 62 -2.14 4.77 6.23
CA HIS A 62 -2.03 3.33 6.54
C HIS A 62 -2.02 3.07 8.05
N HIS A 63 -1.25 3.86 8.82
CA HIS A 63 -1.26 3.74 10.27
C HIS A 63 -2.65 4.02 10.87
N ARG A 64 -3.32 5.10 10.43
CA ARG A 64 -4.67 5.44 10.92
C ARG A 64 -5.69 4.36 10.59
N GLN A 65 -5.58 3.72 9.43
CA GLN A 65 -6.43 2.60 9.04
C GLN A 65 -6.17 1.37 9.91
N ASP A 66 -4.92 1.06 10.22
CA ASP A 66 -4.56 -0.05 11.11
C ASP A 66 -5.08 0.16 12.54
N VAL A 67 -4.90 1.37 13.10
CA VAL A 67 -5.45 1.72 14.42
C VAL A 67 -6.97 1.63 14.43
N TRP A 68 -7.63 2.15 13.38
CA TRP A 68 -9.07 2.05 13.25
C TRP A 68 -9.53 0.58 13.17
N GLY A 69 -8.91 -0.23 12.32
CA GLY A 69 -9.25 -1.66 12.17
C GLY A 69 -9.13 -2.41 13.49
N LYS A 70 -8.01 -2.21 14.20
CA LYS A 70 -7.78 -2.76 15.55
C LYS A 70 -8.86 -2.33 16.55
N SER A 71 -9.26 -1.06 16.54
CA SER A 71 -10.31 -0.55 17.43
C SER A 71 -11.70 -1.15 17.16
N GLN A 72 -11.94 -1.60 15.93
CA GLN A 72 -13.19 -2.23 15.50
C GLN A 72 -13.15 -3.76 15.60
N GLY A 73 -12.03 -4.34 16.07
CA GLY A 73 -11.82 -5.79 16.06
C GLY A 73 -11.75 -6.39 14.65
N LEU A 74 -11.44 -5.58 13.65
CA LEU A 74 -11.33 -5.99 12.26
C LEU A 74 -9.91 -6.54 12.01
N PRO A 75 -9.78 -7.67 11.29
CA PRO A 75 -8.48 -8.15 10.85
C PRO A 75 -7.85 -7.17 9.85
N HIS A 76 -6.52 -7.05 9.90
CA HIS A 76 -5.77 -6.21 8.97
C HIS A 76 -5.81 -6.83 7.56
N TYR A 77 -6.47 -6.14 6.64
CA TYR A 77 -6.46 -6.47 5.23
C TYR A 77 -5.73 -5.38 4.45
N GLY A 78 -4.40 -5.48 4.36
CA GLY A 78 -3.64 -4.67 3.41
C GLY A 78 -4.18 -4.94 2.00
N GLY A 79 -4.78 -3.93 1.38
CA GLY A 79 -5.43 -4.12 0.10
C GLY A 79 -5.92 -2.85 -0.54
N GLU A 80 -6.55 -3.02 -1.69
CA GLU A 80 -6.89 -1.92 -2.59
C GLU A 80 -7.70 -0.80 -1.94
N ALA A 81 -8.64 -1.08 -1.04
CA ALA A 81 -9.39 -0.01 -0.38
C ALA A 81 -8.49 0.85 0.53
N ALA A 82 -7.49 0.24 1.17
CA ALA A 82 -6.55 0.97 2.02
C ALA A 82 -5.66 1.89 1.18
N GLU A 83 -5.12 1.36 0.08
CA GLU A 83 -4.34 2.13 -0.90
C GLU A 83 -5.14 3.26 -1.55
N LYS A 84 -6.41 3.00 -1.94
CA LYS A 84 -7.31 4.03 -2.48
C LYS A 84 -7.47 5.20 -1.50
N GLU A 85 -7.74 4.90 -0.23
CA GLU A 85 -7.86 5.93 0.80
C GLU A 85 -6.52 6.66 1.00
N ALA A 86 -5.39 5.96 1.09
CA ALA A 86 -4.07 6.57 1.26
C ALA A 86 -3.73 7.51 0.09
N MET A 87 -3.94 7.07 -1.15
CA MET A 87 -3.72 7.87 -2.36
C MET A 87 -4.67 9.08 -2.43
N MET A 88 -5.94 8.93 -2.06
CA MET A 88 -6.89 10.06 -2.03
C MET A 88 -6.46 11.11 -1.00
N VAL A 89 -6.08 10.68 0.21
CA VAL A 89 -5.67 11.59 1.28
C VAL A 89 -4.35 12.28 0.93
N GLU A 90 -3.39 11.55 0.36
CA GLU A 90 -2.13 12.09 -0.14
C GLU A 90 -2.37 13.14 -1.23
N ALA A 91 -3.16 12.81 -2.27
CA ALA A 91 -3.45 13.70 -3.38
C ALA A 91 -4.21 14.96 -2.91
N LEU A 92 -5.17 14.81 -1.98
CA LEU A 92 -5.88 15.94 -1.39
C LEU A 92 -4.93 16.84 -0.61
N PHE A 93 -4.04 16.26 0.21
CA PHE A 93 -3.05 17.02 0.96
C PHE A 93 -2.15 17.84 0.03
N VAL A 94 -1.64 17.24 -1.04
CA VAL A 94 -0.79 17.93 -2.03
C VAL A 94 -1.55 19.08 -2.65
N LEU A 95 -2.80 18.85 -3.07
CA LEU A 95 -3.64 19.88 -3.68
C LEU A 95 -3.95 21.03 -2.72
N GLN A 96 -4.33 20.71 -1.47
CA GLN A 96 -4.58 21.71 -0.42
C GLN A 96 -3.33 22.54 -0.14
N LYS A 97 -2.17 21.89 0.01
CA LYS A 97 -0.90 22.56 0.28
C LYS A 97 -0.45 23.43 -0.88
N GLU A 98 -0.55 22.95 -2.11
CA GLU A 98 -0.24 23.74 -3.29
C GLU A 98 -1.11 25.00 -3.37
N HIS A 99 -2.40 24.87 -3.09
CA HIS A 99 -3.33 26.01 -3.12
C HIS A 99 -3.08 27.03 -1.99
N GLN A 100 -2.78 26.55 -0.78
CA GLN A 100 -2.73 27.40 0.42
C GLN A 100 -1.32 27.87 0.81
N ASP A 101 -0.27 27.25 0.29
CA ASP A 101 1.13 27.54 0.61
C ASP A 101 1.96 27.79 -0.67
N PRO A 102 2.15 29.06 -1.07
CA PRO A 102 2.93 29.41 -2.26
C PRO A 102 4.39 28.94 -2.20
N SER A 103 4.94 28.72 -1.01
CA SER A 103 6.29 28.19 -0.87
C SER A 103 6.35 26.70 -1.20
N TYR A 104 5.31 25.95 -0.81
CA TYR A 104 5.15 24.56 -1.17
C TYR A 104 4.87 24.40 -2.67
N ALA A 105 3.99 25.24 -3.23
CA ALA A 105 3.68 25.22 -4.66
C ALA A 105 4.94 25.38 -5.53
N ARG A 106 5.74 26.43 -5.28
CA ARG A 106 7.01 26.64 -5.99
C ARG A 106 7.99 25.47 -5.80
N PHE A 107 8.10 24.99 -4.57
CA PHE A 107 8.97 23.86 -4.27
C PHE A 107 8.57 22.61 -5.08
N LEU A 108 7.28 22.28 -5.11
CA LEU A 108 6.76 21.11 -5.81
C LEU A 108 6.92 21.25 -7.32
N ASP A 109 6.69 22.46 -7.85
CA ASP A 109 6.89 22.79 -9.26
C ASP A 109 8.35 22.57 -9.67
N ASP A 110 9.31 23.04 -8.87
CA ASP A 110 10.73 22.79 -9.12
C ASP A 110 11.09 21.30 -8.95
N ALA A 111 10.47 20.61 -7.98
CA ALA A 111 10.80 19.25 -7.60
C ALA A 111 10.34 18.20 -8.63
N GLN A 112 9.24 18.44 -9.34
CA GLN A 112 8.66 17.46 -10.28
C GLN A 112 9.63 17.03 -11.40
N ASP A 113 10.59 17.89 -11.77
CA ASP A 113 11.55 17.60 -12.82
C ASP A 113 12.65 16.65 -12.36
N ARG A 114 13.04 16.73 -11.09
CA ARG A 114 14.16 15.96 -10.51
C ARG A 114 13.71 14.76 -9.66
N SER A 115 12.48 14.80 -9.13
CA SER A 115 11.96 13.81 -8.18
C SER A 115 10.75 13.10 -8.74
N ILE A 116 10.88 11.80 -8.97
CA ILE A 116 9.78 10.97 -9.45
C ILE A 116 8.62 10.96 -8.45
N LEU A 117 8.90 11.03 -7.15
CA LEU A 117 7.89 11.07 -6.11
C LEU A 117 7.11 12.38 -6.13
N ALA A 118 7.80 13.52 -6.25
CA ALA A 118 7.15 14.82 -6.38
C ALA A 118 6.26 14.88 -7.65
N ARG A 119 6.76 14.36 -8.77
CA ARG A 119 6.01 14.27 -10.02
C ARG A 119 4.76 13.40 -9.88
N MET A 120 4.88 12.24 -9.22
CA MET A 120 3.75 11.36 -8.95
C MET A 120 2.72 12.04 -8.05
N ALA A 121 3.16 12.70 -6.97
CA ALA A 121 2.30 13.45 -6.05
C ALA A 121 1.50 14.52 -6.77
N LEU A 122 2.18 15.32 -7.59
CA LEU A 122 1.57 16.38 -8.38
C LEU A 122 0.57 15.78 -9.38
N GLY A 123 0.98 14.75 -10.15
CA GLY A 123 0.10 14.07 -11.10
C GLY A 123 -1.15 13.47 -10.45
N GLN A 124 -1.01 12.88 -9.26
CA GLN A 124 -2.14 12.36 -8.48
C GLN A 124 -3.06 13.50 -8.01
N SER A 125 -2.51 14.60 -7.48
CA SER A 125 -3.30 15.74 -7.03
C SER A 125 -4.12 16.39 -8.15
N ARG A 126 -3.53 16.56 -9.34
CA ARG A 126 -4.24 17.08 -10.53
C ARG A 126 -5.32 16.13 -11.00
N ARG A 127 -5.06 14.83 -10.97
CA ARG A 127 -6.08 13.83 -11.30
C ARG A 127 -7.20 13.82 -10.28
N LEU A 128 -6.92 13.90 -8.98
CA LEU A 128 -7.97 14.00 -7.97
C LEU A 128 -8.84 15.24 -8.21
N GLN A 129 -8.22 16.39 -8.50
CA GLN A 129 -8.94 17.63 -8.83
C GLN A 129 -9.87 17.45 -10.04
N LYS A 130 -9.39 16.78 -11.09
CA LYS A 130 -10.13 16.56 -12.34
C LYS A 130 -11.22 15.48 -12.21
N ASP A 131 -10.84 14.32 -11.72
CA ASP A 131 -11.61 13.08 -11.75
C ASP A 131 -12.56 12.97 -10.55
N ARG A 132 -12.33 13.78 -9.50
CA ARG A 132 -13.00 13.68 -8.19
C ARG A 132 -12.68 12.36 -7.49
N ALA A 133 -13.04 12.27 -6.20
CA ALA A 133 -12.53 11.22 -5.33
C ALA A 133 -12.92 9.80 -5.79
N ASP A 134 -14.18 9.58 -6.18
CA ASP A 134 -14.68 8.28 -6.62
C ASP A 134 -13.93 7.73 -7.84
N TRP A 135 -13.82 8.51 -8.92
CA TRP A 135 -13.17 8.05 -10.15
C TRP A 135 -11.64 8.02 -10.02
N PHE A 136 -11.06 8.93 -9.24
CA PHE A 136 -9.63 8.94 -8.95
C PHE A 136 -9.18 7.63 -8.29
N GLY A 137 -9.87 7.19 -7.23
CA GLY A 137 -9.49 5.97 -6.51
C GLY A 137 -9.51 4.73 -7.41
N GLU A 138 -10.54 4.57 -8.24
CA GLU A 138 -10.65 3.45 -9.18
C GLU A 138 -9.55 3.48 -10.27
N SER A 139 -9.37 4.64 -10.91
CA SER A 139 -8.44 4.78 -12.02
C SER A 139 -6.97 4.75 -11.61
N GLU A 140 -6.63 5.24 -10.41
CA GLU A 140 -5.27 5.21 -9.89
C GLU A 140 -4.82 3.80 -9.48
N MET A 141 -5.72 3.01 -8.89
CA MET A 141 -5.42 1.61 -8.58
C MET A 141 -5.21 0.78 -9.85
N ALA A 142 -6.06 0.95 -10.87
CA ALA A 142 -5.87 0.28 -12.15
C ALA A 142 -4.51 0.63 -12.81
N ARG A 143 -4.01 1.85 -12.58
CA ARG A 143 -2.72 2.33 -13.11
C ARG A 143 -1.53 1.81 -12.33
N CYS A 144 -1.55 1.93 -11.00
CA CYS A 144 -0.44 1.57 -10.12
C CYS A 144 -0.35 0.06 -9.89
N PHE A 145 -1.50 -0.63 -9.91
CA PHE A 145 -1.64 -2.04 -9.62
C PHE A 145 -2.54 -2.72 -10.66
N PRO A 146 -2.15 -2.76 -11.96
CA PRO A 146 -2.95 -3.39 -13.02
C PRO A 146 -3.15 -4.91 -12.83
N GLY A 147 -2.40 -5.53 -11.90
CA GLY A 147 -2.59 -6.91 -11.45
C GLY A 147 -2.89 -7.03 -9.95
N GLY A 148 -3.14 -5.92 -9.27
CA GLY A 148 -3.54 -5.88 -7.87
C GLY A 148 -4.90 -6.54 -7.73
N LEU A 149 -4.93 -7.69 -7.07
CA LEU A 149 -6.19 -8.29 -6.68
C LEU A 149 -6.88 -7.31 -5.73
N SER A 150 -7.97 -6.68 -6.20
CA SER A 150 -8.75 -5.71 -5.40
C SER A 150 -9.31 -6.36 -4.15
N ILE A 151 -10.07 -5.68 -3.31
CA ILE A 151 -10.80 -6.43 -2.26
C ILE A 151 -11.83 -7.42 -2.87
N SER A 152 -12.24 -7.24 -4.13
CA SER A 152 -12.92 -8.30 -4.89
C SER A 152 -12.01 -9.49 -5.22
N GLY A 153 -10.69 -9.27 -5.26
CA GLY A 153 -9.62 -10.27 -5.34
C GLY A 153 -9.00 -10.69 -3.98
N GLN A 154 -9.34 -10.01 -2.87
CA GLN A 154 -9.12 -10.46 -1.47
C GLN A 154 -10.07 -11.62 -1.08
N VAL A 155 -10.61 -12.29 -2.09
CA VAL A 155 -10.50 -13.75 -2.23
C VAL A 155 -9.01 -14.21 -2.25
N TRP A 156 -8.20 -13.70 -1.30
CA TRP A 156 -6.92 -14.26 -0.89
C TRP A 156 -7.11 -15.67 -0.27
N SER A 157 -8.36 -16.13 -0.16
CA SER A 157 -8.77 -17.50 0.14
C SER A 157 -8.65 -18.50 -1.04
N ASN A 158 -8.39 -18.09 -2.29
CA ASN A 158 -8.14 -19.06 -3.37
C ASN A 158 -6.65 -19.29 -3.69
N GLY A 159 -5.79 -18.31 -3.40
CA GLY A 159 -4.34 -18.40 -3.70
C GLY A 159 -3.54 -19.23 -2.71
N PHE A 160 -3.88 -19.16 -1.42
CA PHE A 160 -3.15 -19.78 -0.31
C PHE A 160 -3.96 -20.89 0.39
N ALA A 161 -5.22 -20.60 0.76
CA ALA A 161 -6.05 -21.57 1.46
C ALA A 161 -6.50 -22.74 0.57
N ALA A 162 -6.80 -22.52 -0.72
CA ALA A 162 -7.17 -23.62 -1.61
C ALA A 162 -6.03 -24.63 -1.86
N PRO A 163 -4.76 -24.22 -2.08
CA PRO A 163 -3.64 -25.15 -2.05
C PRO A 163 -3.50 -25.92 -0.73
N ILE A 164 -3.66 -25.27 0.42
CA ILE A 164 -3.60 -25.96 1.72
C ILE A 164 -4.74 -26.98 1.85
N GLN A 165 -5.98 -26.61 1.51
CA GLN A 165 -7.13 -27.51 1.52
C GLN A 165 -6.90 -28.71 0.60
N ARG A 166 -6.35 -28.50 -0.60
CA ARG A 166 -5.99 -29.60 -1.53
C ARG A 166 -4.96 -30.53 -0.91
N GLU A 167 -3.94 -29.98 -0.26
CA GLU A 167 -2.90 -30.79 0.39
C GLU A 167 -3.43 -31.56 1.60
N LEU A 168 -4.23 -30.93 2.46
CA LEU A 168 -4.90 -31.60 3.58
C LEU A 168 -5.82 -32.73 3.08
N THR A 169 -6.56 -32.48 1.99
CA THR A 169 -7.40 -33.50 1.34
C THR A 169 -6.57 -34.65 0.77
N ARG A 170 -5.40 -34.36 0.17
CA ARG A 170 -4.48 -35.38 -0.32
C ARG A 170 -3.94 -36.22 0.84
N ARG A 171 -3.52 -35.59 1.94
CA ARG A 171 -2.98 -36.26 3.14
C ARG A 171 -4.00 -37.15 3.83
N ALA A 172 -5.28 -36.76 3.84
CA ALA A 172 -6.36 -37.58 4.37
C ALA A 172 -6.54 -38.90 3.61
N ARG A 173 -6.05 -38.99 2.37
CA ARG A 173 -6.09 -40.21 1.54
C ARG A 173 -4.81 -41.03 1.58
N LEU A 174 -3.77 -40.58 2.32
CA LEU A 174 -2.51 -41.31 2.44
C LEU A 174 -2.61 -42.46 3.44
N PRO A 175 -1.81 -43.54 3.26
CA PRO A 175 -1.61 -44.55 4.29
C PRO A 175 -1.14 -43.93 5.60
N GLU A 176 -1.49 -44.57 6.73
CA GLU A 176 -1.18 -44.10 8.09
C GLU A 176 0.31 -43.75 8.28
N ALA A 177 1.21 -44.60 7.80
CA ALA A 177 2.64 -44.42 7.95
C ALA A 177 3.15 -43.15 7.22
N GLU A 178 2.65 -42.89 6.01
CA GLU A 178 2.99 -41.71 5.22
C GLU A 178 2.39 -40.44 5.82
N ARG A 179 1.16 -40.53 6.35
CA ARG A 179 0.52 -39.40 7.01
C ARG A 179 1.27 -38.98 8.28
N ARG A 180 1.72 -39.94 9.10
CA ARG A 180 2.53 -39.69 10.30
C ARG A 180 3.86 -39.04 9.99
N ALA A 181 4.53 -39.45 8.90
CA ALA A 181 5.78 -38.83 8.47
C ALA A 181 5.64 -37.33 8.14
N LEU A 182 4.43 -36.86 7.86
CA LEU A 182 4.11 -35.47 7.56
C LEU A 182 3.54 -34.69 8.75
N GLU A 183 3.35 -35.30 9.92
CA GLU A 183 2.77 -34.60 11.09
C GLU A 183 3.72 -33.55 11.69
N ASP A 184 4.98 -33.92 11.86
CA ASP A 184 6.01 -33.09 12.51
C ASP A 184 7.02 -32.49 11.50
N ALA A 185 6.61 -32.36 10.24
CA ALA A 185 7.41 -31.67 9.23
C ALA A 185 7.52 -30.16 9.52
N ARG A 186 8.31 -29.44 8.70
CA ARG A 186 8.67 -28.04 8.98
C ARG A 186 7.46 -27.08 8.98
N ARG A 187 7.66 -25.88 9.52
CA ARG A 187 6.69 -24.77 9.37
C ARG A 187 6.92 -24.04 8.03
N PHE A 188 5.97 -23.17 7.67
CA PHE A 188 6.23 -22.20 6.61
C PHE A 188 7.45 -21.34 6.97
N GLN A 189 8.17 -20.90 5.95
CA GLN A 189 9.26 -19.94 6.07
C GLN A 189 8.70 -18.58 6.48
N GLU A 190 9.54 -17.76 7.10
CA GLU A 190 9.15 -16.40 7.52
C GLU A 190 8.86 -15.50 6.31
N SER A 191 9.47 -15.77 5.15
CA SER A 191 9.22 -15.03 3.91
C SER A 191 9.33 -15.93 2.67
N TYR A 192 8.61 -15.55 1.61
CA TYR A 192 8.65 -16.16 0.30
C TYR A 192 8.82 -15.08 -0.77
N ALA A 193 9.59 -15.39 -1.82
CA ALA A 193 9.76 -14.46 -2.94
C ALA A 193 8.51 -14.41 -3.86
N SER A 194 7.68 -15.45 -3.83
CA SER A 194 6.47 -15.54 -4.66
C SER A 194 5.43 -16.51 -4.10
N MET A 195 4.19 -16.42 -4.59
CA MET A 195 3.12 -17.40 -4.31
C MET A 195 3.40 -18.79 -4.88
N ASP A 196 4.23 -18.89 -5.93
CA ASP A 196 4.64 -20.19 -6.46
C ASP A 196 5.62 -20.90 -5.51
N ASP A 197 6.48 -20.16 -4.82
CA ASP A 197 7.39 -20.72 -3.82
C ASP A 197 6.60 -21.23 -2.61
N VAL A 198 5.58 -20.50 -2.19
CA VAL A 198 4.62 -20.97 -1.17
C VAL A 198 3.96 -22.29 -1.60
N ARG A 199 3.43 -22.37 -2.83
CA ARG A 199 2.76 -23.58 -3.33
C ARG A 199 3.68 -24.79 -3.36
N LYS A 200 4.95 -24.60 -3.69
CA LYS A 200 5.98 -25.64 -3.65
C LYS A 200 6.30 -26.09 -2.23
N ASP A 201 6.16 -25.20 -1.25
CA ASP A 201 6.48 -25.51 0.15
C ASP A 201 5.34 -26.22 0.88
N ILE A 202 4.09 -25.98 0.51
CA ILE A 202 2.91 -26.59 1.17
C ILE A 202 3.02 -28.12 1.38
N PRO A 203 3.46 -28.94 0.40
CA PRO A 203 3.64 -30.38 0.60
C PRO A 203 4.68 -30.75 1.67
N LEU A 204 5.61 -29.85 2.00
CA LEU A 204 6.71 -30.05 2.94
C LEU A 204 6.37 -29.59 4.37
N VAL A 205 5.25 -28.89 4.54
CA VAL A 205 4.85 -28.31 5.84
C VAL A 205 4.11 -29.33 6.70
N GLY A 206 4.31 -29.31 8.01
CA GLY A 206 3.66 -30.23 8.96
C GLY A 206 2.13 -30.14 8.95
N THR A 207 1.44 -31.28 9.04
CA THR A 207 -0.04 -31.36 8.93
C THR A 207 -0.74 -30.46 9.95
N LYS A 208 -0.30 -30.49 11.22
CA LYS A 208 -0.88 -29.64 12.28
C LYS A 208 -0.69 -28.14 12.00
N HIS A 209 0.41 -27.77 11.35
CA HIS A 209 0.65 -26.38 10.98
C HIS A 209 -0.25 -25.96 9.82
N LEU A 210 -0.40 -26.81 8.80
CA LEU A 210 -1.34 -26.58 7.69
C LEU A 210 -2.79 -26.42 8.19
N GLU A 211 -3.24 -27.28 9.12
CA GLU A 211 -4.57 -27.18 9.72
C GLU A 211 -4.76 -25.87 10.49
N LYS A 212 -3.77 -25.46 11.29
CA LYS A 212 -3.81 -24.19 12.02
C LYS A 212 -3.90 -22.99 11.08
N GLU A 213 -3.06 -22.94 10.04
CA GLU A 213 -3.10 -21.84 9.07
C GLU A 213 -4.42 -21.86 8.28
N PHE A 214 -4.89 -23.03 7.85
CA PHE A 214 -6.17 -23.16 7.17
C PHE A 214 -7.35 -22.67 8.04
N ALA A 215 -7.38 -23.03 9.32
CA ALA A 215 -8.42 -22.58 10.25
C ALA A 215 -8.42 -21.05 10.42
N LYS A 216 -7.23 -20.42 10.57
CA LYS A 216 -7.12 -18.95 10.60
C LYS A 216 -7.66 -18.31 9.33
N HIS A 217 -7.30 -18.85 8.17
CA HIS A 217 -7.78 -18.33 6.88
C HIS A 217 -9.29 -18.52 6.70
N LYS A 218 -9.83 -19.64 7.16
CA LYS A 218 -11.27 -19.92 7.15
C LYS A 218 -12.03 -18.96 8.05
N GLU A 219 -11.56 -18.74 9.29
CA GLU A 219 -12.16 -17.78 10.21
C GLU A 219 -12.13 -16.35 9.64
N ALA A 220 -10.99 -15.94 9.06
CA ALA A 220 -10.86 -14.66 8.39
C ALA A 220 -11.80 -14.54 7.17
N PHE A 221 -12.01 -15.63 6.42
CA PHE A 221 -12.94 -15.66 5.30
C PHE A 221 -14.40 -15.57 5.75
N GLU A 222 -14.78 -16.25 6.82
CA GLU A 222 -16.14 -16.21 7.38
C GLU A 222 -16.49 -14.83 7.96
N LYS A 223 -15.50 -14.12 8.53
CA LYS A 223 -15.63 -12.73 9.00
C LYS A 223 -15.45 -11.69 7.88
N SER A 224 -15.02 -12.12 6.68
CA SER A 224 -14.65 -11.24 5.57
C SER A 224 -15.80 -10.38 5.04
N PRO A 225 -17.07 -10.85 4.92
CA PRO A 225 -18.13 -10.01 4.38
C PRO A 225 -18.40 -8.76 5.24
N ASP A 226 -18.48 -8.93 6.56
CA ASP A 226 -18.74 -7.83 7.49
C ASP A 226 -17.53 -6.89 7.59
N ALA A 227 -16.32 -7.46 7.66
CA ALA A 227 -15.11 -6.67 7.67
C ALA A 227 -14.93 -5.90 6.36
N TYR A 228 -15.18 -6.53 5.22
CA TYR A 228 -15.18 -5.88 3.92
C TYR A 228 -16.21 -4.77 3.85
N ALA A 229 -17.45 -5.02 4.28
CA ALA A 229 -18.49 -4.01 4.32
C ALA A 229 -18.08 -2.80 5.18
N ALA A 230 -17.40 -3.03 6.30
CA ALA A 230 -16.85 -1.97 7.14
C ALA A 230 -15.74 -1.17 6.44
N TYR A 231 -14.78 -1.84 5.80
CA TYR A 231 -13.72 -1.17 5.01
C TYR A 231 -14.29 -0.37 3.83
N MET A 232 -15.27 -0.92 3.11
CA MET A 232 -15.93 -0.21 2.01
C MET A 232 -16.78 0.95 2.49
N LYS A 233 -17.42 0.83 3.66
CA LYS A 233 -18.13 1.95 4.27
C LYS A 233 -17.15 3.07 4.62
N ARG A 234 -16.03 2.74 5.27
CA ARG A 234 -14.96 3.70 5.57
C ARG A 234 -14.47 4.39 4.30
N LEU A 235 -14.18 3.62 3.25
CA LEU A 235 -13.71 4.17 1.97
C LEU A 235 -14.72 5.18 1.41
N ARG A 236 -16.02 4.82 1.39
CA ARG A 236 -17.08 5.76 0.98
C ARG A 236 -17.13 7.02 1.84
N ASP A 237 -17.07 6.87 3.16
CA ASP A 237 -17.08 8.01 4.09
C ASP A 237 -15.88 8.95 3.82
N VAL A 238 -14.70 8.39 3.48
CA VAL A 238 -13.50 9.15 3.12
C VAL A 238 -13.62 9.80 1.76
N THR A 239 -14.17 9.11 0.76
CA THR A 239 -14.47 9.67 -0.56
C THR A 239 -15.38 10.91 -0.42
N GLU A 240 -16.51 10.77 0.28
CA GLU A 240 -17.46 11.87 0.51
C GLU A 240 -16.81 13.04 1.26
N LEU A 241 -15.94 12.76 2.23
CA LEU A 241 -15.17 13.79 2.91
C LEU A 241 -14.20 14.48 1.95
N THR A 242 -13.51 13.72 1.10
CA THR A 242 -12.53 14.23 0.14
C THR A 242 -13.21 15.16 -0.86
N ASP A 243 -14.36 14.76 -1.43
CA ASP A 243 -15.11 15.60 -2.34
C ASP A 243 -15.60 16.90 -1.68
N ARG A 244 -16.11 16.84 -0.45
CA ARG A 244 -16.46 18.07 0.28
C ARG A 244 -15.26 18.99 0.48
N ARG A 245 -14.08 18.43 0.79
CA ARG A 245 -12.85 19.23 0.92
C ARG A 245 -12.37 19.80 -0.40
N LEU A 246 -12.58 19.11 -1.52
CA LEU A 246 -12.30 19.66 -2.85
C LEU A 246 -13.21 20.85 -3.16
N ASP A 247 -14.50 20.74 -2.81
CA ASP A 247 -15.46 21.84 -3.01
C ASP A 247 -15.10 23.06 -2.14
N GLU A 248 -14.64 22.85 -0.91
CA GLU A 248 -14.17 23.92 -0.02
C GLU A 248 -12.92 24.66 -0.53
N LEU A 249 -12.13 24.05 -1.42
CA LEU A 249 -10.95 24.70 -2.00
C LEU A 249 -11.29 25.68 -3.13
N ASP A 250 -12.53 25.66 -3.65
CA ASP A 250 -13.01 26.54 -4.73
C ASP A 250 -12.03 26.61 -5.92
N LEU A 251 -11.45 25.46 -6.27
CA LEU A 251 -10.49 25.36 -7.37
C LEU A 251 -11.23 25.27 -8.70
N PRO A 252 -10.78 25.98 -9.76
CA PRO A 252 -11.32 25.75 -11.09
C PRO A 252 -11.07 24.30 -11.49
N MET A 253 -12.07 23.68 -12.12
CA MET A 253 -11.88 22.37 -12.74
C MET A 253 -10.75 22.47 -13.77
N GLN A 254 -9.72 21.64 -13.64
CA GLN A 254 -8.66 21.61 -14.65
C GLN A 254 -9.16 20.92 -15.91
N ASP A 255 -8.98 21.58 -17.05
CA ASP A 255 -9.09 20.94 -18.35
C ASP A 255 -8.11 19.76 -18.44
N ALA A 256 -8.44 18.76 -19.24
CA ALA A 256 -7.67 17.52 -19.33
C ALA A 256 -6.21 17.79 -19.73
N VAL A 257 -5.29 17.78 -18.75
CA VAL A 257 -3.86 17.71 -19.01
C VAL A 257 -3.56 16.31 -19.58
N PRO A 258 -2.87 16.19 -20.73
CA PRO A 258 -2.47 14.90 -21.27
C PRO A 258 -1.65 14.14 -20.22
N SER A 259 -2.05 12.90 -19.92
CA SER A 259 -1.31 12.06 -18.98
C SER A 259 0.12 11.88 -19.51
N PRO A 260 1.17 12.25 -18.76
CA PRO A 260 2.53 11.90 -19.14
C PRO A 260 2.66 10.38 -19.01
N ILE A 261 2.86 9.70 -20.15
CA ILE A 261 3.15 8.28 -20.26
C ILE A 261 4.55 8.00 -19.70
#